data_AF-A0A0G3GIS1-F1
#
_entry.id   AF-A0A0G3GIS1-F1
#
_cell.length_a   1.000
_cell.length_b   1.000
_cell.length_c   1.000
_cell.angle_alpha   90.00
_cell.angle_beta   90.00
_cell.angle_gamma   90.00
#
_symmetry.space_group_name_H-M   'P 1'
#
loop_
_entity.id
_entity.type
_entity.pdbx_description
1 polymer ?
#
loop_
_entity_poly.entity_id
_entity_poly.type
_entity_poly.pdbx_seq_one_letter_code
_entity_poly.pdbx_strand_id
1 'polypeptide(L)'
;MTFEELRTGLLAIKKESQIPFWIINAAAPKSRSGLGWWAFGEDDTTNSDMFELTAVSHGSGRYGYVSAPASLHNMTVLDAVASSAAFLDANQLVYKEPLTRGGIGVLAHTFAADWGIDIANYNVKDSRRTLHRWLPVPLYWLDGGYARYLTDASKSKETQDRVRSSLIRLIDGGNGENLGVYSLVKRNVRNIVIADAASDPDGKFGDICSLATRLRNVPKSRGGYLYMPGLNNFNKHCAALLEHKQGYNIREWPFEFPTLVGCIRKTEQMNEAHACENLSDQDTRLIVVKPAINMTVIMGRELQGHQLRTCGVPGSSSKLTGSKVPLLNCDAAALILNSWNRKKSLCQVFPQNSTVLMTANSSQTLFSAYRELARQYVNQAGEMIRLLKNEDPKGAKMFSDMAKAQGTQYDFRATQQSCEDQLKVTKI
;
A
#
# COMPACT_ATOMS: atom_id res chain seq x y z
N MET A 1 -19.63 -15.73 1.85
CA MET A 1 -18.74 -15.62 3.01
C MET A 1 -19.06 -14.33 3.77
N THR A 2 -19.64 -14.46 4.96
CA THR A 2 -20.00 -13.32 5.82
C THR A 2 -18.94 -13.10 6.89
N PHE A 3 -18.93 -11.92 7.53
CA PHE A 3 -18.08 -11.69 8.69
C PHE A 3 -18.45 -12.58 9.88
N GLU A 4 -19.72 -12.98 10.02
CA GLU A 4 -20.17 -13.89 11.08
C GLU A 4 -19.68 -15.32 10.86
N GLU A 5 -19.69 -15.80 9.62
CA GLU A 5 -19.10 -17.10 9.26
C GLU A 5 -17.61 -17.12 9.59
N LEU A 6 -16.88 -16.03 9.27
CA LEU A 6 -15.46 -15.90 9.62
C LEU A 6 -15.25 -15.83 11.13
N ARG A 7 -16.05 -15.03 11.85
CA ARG A 7 -15.96 -14.90 13.30
C ARG A 7 -16.24 -16.23 14.00
N THR A 8 -17.31 -16.91 13.60
CA THR A 8 -17.69 -18.22 14.14
C THR A 8 -16.62 -19.25 13.84
N GLY A 9 -16.07 -19.25 12.61
CA GLY A 9 -14.93 -20.08 12.23
C GLY A 9 -13.72 -19.82 13.14
N LEU A 10 -13.32 -18.56 13.34
CA LEU A 10 -12.21 -18.20 14.23
C LEU A 10 -12.44 -18.64 15.68
N LEU A 11 -13.67 -18.54 16.19
CA LEU A 11 -14.02 -18.93 17.56
C LEU A 11 -14.13 -20.45 17.76
N ALA A 12 -14.56 -21.19 16.73
CA ALA A 12 -14.76 -22.64 16.78
C ALA A 12 -13.46 -23.45 16.71
N ILE A 13 -12.34 -22.79 16.44
CA ILE A 13 -11.08 -23.46 16.15
C ILE A 13 -10.30 -23.76 17.43
N LYS A 14 -9.91 -25.03 17.56
CA LYS A 14 -8.92 -25.46 18.56
C LYS A 14 -7.59 -24.79 18.28
N LYS A 15 -6.84 -24.45 19.34
CA LYS A 15 -5.53 -23.77 19.36
C LYS A 15 -4.50 -24.19 18.30
N GLU A 16 -4.64 -25.36 17.68
CA GLU A 16 -3.69 -25.96 16.73
C GLU A 16 -3.89 -25.51 15.27
N SER A 17 -5.04 -24.94 14.87
CA SER A 17 -5.25 -24.47 13.49
C SER A 17 -4.97 -22.97 13.37
N GLN A 18 -3.83 -22.59 12.79
CA GLN A 18 -3.49 -21.19 12.52
C GLN A 18 -4.32 -20.65 11.34
N ILE A 19 -5.57 -20.24 11.57
CA ILE A 19 -6.25 -19.40 10.59
C ILE A 19 -5.62 -18.00 10.61
N PRO A 20 -5.25 -17.45 9.44
CA PRO A 20 -4.75 -16.08 9.35
C PRO A 20 -5.81 -15.08 9.84
N PHE A 21 -5.38 -14.15 10.70
CA PHE A 21 -6.22 -13.02 11.09
C PHE A 21 -6.17 -11.96 9.99
N TRP A 22 -7.32 -11.67 9.38
CA TRP A 22 -7.41 -10.73 8.26
C TRP A 22 -7.78 -9.33 8.74
N ILE A 23 -7.15 -8.33 8.11
CA ILE A 23 -7.49 -6.92 8.24
C ILE A 23 -7.66 -6.38 6.83
N ILE A 24 -8.83 -5.79 6.55
CA ILE A 24 -9.10 -5.07 5.31
C ILE A 24 -9.08 -3.58 5.66
N ASN A 25 -8.24 -2.81 4.96
CA ASN A 25 -8.12 -1.38 5.16
C ASN A 25 -8.89 -0.65 4.05
N ALA A 26 -9.85 0.18 4.44
CA ALA A 26 -10.45 1.20 3.60
C ALA A 26 -10.02 2.59 4.11
N ALA A 27 -10.35 3.65 3.38
CA ALA A 27 -10.26 5.01 3.88
C ALA A 27 -11.66 5.56 4.18
N ALA A 28 -11.78 6.29 5.29
CA ALA A 28 -13.00 6.93 5.75
C ALA A 28 -12.77 8.45 5.86
N PRO A 29 -12.97 9.21 4.76
CA PRO A 29 -12.69 10.64 4.72
C PRO A 29 -13.58 11.44 5.69
N LYS A 30 -13.13 12.66 6.01
CA LYS A 30 -13.74 13.55 7.02
C LYS A 30 -15.17 14.01 6.68
N SER A 31 -15.54 14.06 5.40
CA SER A 31 -16.84 14.56 4.98
C SER A 31 -17.28 14.00 3.64
N ARG A 32 -18.60 13.78 3.53
CA ARG A 32 -19.34 13.45 2.31
C ARG A 32 -20.17 14.65 1.78
N SER A 33 -20.17 15.77 2.49
CA SER A 33 -20.99 16.93 2.09
C SER A 33 -20.46 17.54 0.78
N GLY A 34 -21.32 18.11 -0.08
CA GLY A 34 -20.86 18.90 -1.23
C GLY A 34 -19.86 20.01 -0.84
N LEU A 35 -20.02 20.63 0.33
CA LEU A 35 -19.04 21.58 0.91
C LEU A 35 -17.64 20.99 1.15
N GLY A 36 -17.53 19.67 1.27
CA GLY A 36 -16.28 18.94 1.47
C GLY A 36 -15.51 18.72 0.17
N TRP A 37 -16.17 18.67 -0.99
CA TRP A 37 -15.50 18.60 -2.29
C TRP A 37 -14.85 19.93 -2.67
N TRP A 38 -15.46 21.03 -2.23
CA TRP A 38 -14.95 22.40 -2.43
C TRP A 38 -14.03 22.87 -1.28
N ALA A 39 -13.73 22.00 -0.31
CA ALA A 39 -12.77 22.29 0.73
C ALA A 39 -11.38 21.78 0.33
N PHE A 40 -10.34 22.46 0.82
CA PHE A 40 -8.97 21.96 0.69
C PHE A 40 -8.86 20.55 1.26
N GLY A 41 -8.19 19.68 0.52
CA GLY A 41 -7.78 18.38 1.04
C GLY A 41 -6.81 18.57 2.21
N GLU A 42 -7.06 17.87 3.31
CA GLU A 42 -6.11 17.79 4.41
C GLU A 42 -5.53 16.39 4.43
N ASP A 43 -4.20 16.28 4.43
CA ASP A 43 -3.53 15.00 4.59
C ASP A 43 -3.80 14.43 5.98
N ASP A 44 -4.24 13.18 6.04
CA ASP A 44 -4.22 12.45 7.29
C ASP A 44 -2.82 11.90 7.54
N THR A 45 -2.00 12.65 8.28
CA THR A 45 -0.66 12.22 8.69
C THR A 45 -0.65 11.32 9.94
N THR A 46 -1.83 11.05 10.52
CA THR A 46 -2.00 10.38 11.82
C THR A 46 -2.68 9.02 11.74
N ASN A 47 -3.06 8.58 10.53
CA ASN A 47 -3.85 7.37 10.28
C ASN A 47 -5.23 7.37 10.96
N SER A 48 -5.82 8.55 11.09
CA SER A 48 -7.19 8.73 11.56
C SER A 48 -8.24 8.31 10.52
N ASP A 49 -7.91 8.43 9.23
CA ASP A 49 -8.80 8.14 8.10
C ASP A 49 -8.73 6.67 7.69
N MET A 50 -7.71 5.93 8.12
CA MET A 50 -7.61 4.49 7.87
C MET A 50 -8.69 3.74 8.66
N PHE A 51 -9.64 3.15 7.93
CA PHE A 51 -10.75 2.39 8.48
C PHE A 51 -10.46 0.89 8.34
N GLU A 52 -10.38 0.21 9.48
CA GLU A 52 -10.08 -1.21 9.53
C GLU A 52 -11.35 -2.03 9.65
N LEU A 53 -11.40 -3.11 8.88
CA LEU A 53 -12.47 -4.09 8.89
C LEU A 53 -11.86 -5.46 9.20
N THR A 54 -12.32 -6.09 10.28
CA THR A 54 -11.87 -7.42 10.70
C THR A 54 -13.06 -8.29 11.07
N ALA A 55 -12.84 -9.58 11.33
CA ALA A 55 -13.88 -10.50 11.79
C ALA A 55 -14.43 -10.18 13.20
N VAL A 56 -13.72 -9.36 13.99
CA VAL A 56 -14.07 -9.14 15.41
C VAL A 56 -14.32 -7.67 15.76
N SER A 57 -13.80 -6.75 14.97
CA SER A 57 -13.91 -5.30 15.18
C SER A 57 -13.85 -4.54 13.86
N HIS A 58 -14.43 -3.34 13.84
CA HIS A 58 -14.23 -2.39 12.74
C HIS A 58 -14.13 -0.96 13.27
N GLY A 59 -13.58 -0.04 12.47
CA GLY A 59 -13.53 1.38 12.80
C GLY A 59 -12.23 2.07 12.41
N SER A 60 -12.08 3.33 12.79
CA SER A 60 -10.88 4.13 12.51
C SER A 60 -10.47 4.97 13.71
N GLY A 61 -9.29 5.61 13.65
CA GLY A 61 -8.92 6.62 14.65
C GLY A 61 -9.96 7.73 14.73
N ARG A 62 -10.41 8.23 13.56
CA ARG A 62 -11.42 9.28 13.45
C ARG A 62 -12.76 8.86 14.05
N TYR A 63 -13.35 7.77 13.60
CA TYR A 63 -14.71 7.39 14.01
C TYR A 63 -14.76 6.54 15.28
N GLY A 64 -13.61 6.16 15.84
CA GLY A 64 -13.52 5.20 16.95
C GLY A 64 -13.67 3.75 16.47
N TYR A 65 -13.32 2.80 17.34
CA TYR A 65 -13.41 1.36 17.03
C TYR A 65 -14.59 0.72 17.74
N VAL A 66 -15.33 -0.11 17.00
CA VAL A 66 -16.45 -0.91 17.49
C VAL A 66 -15.98 -2.35 17.65
N SER A 67 -16.23 -2.96 18.81
CA SER A 67 -15.88 -4.36 19.11
C SER A 67 -16.93 -5.34 18.55
N ALA A 68 -17.26 -5.18 17.27
CA ALA A 68 -18.15 -6.05 16.51
C ALA A 68 -17.71 -6.12 15.04
N PRO A 69 -17.99 -7.21 14.33
CA PRO A 69 -17.79 -7.28 12.88
C PRO A 69 -18.63 -6.25 12.12
N ALA A 70 -18.22 -5.96 10.89
CA ALA A 70 -18.93 -5.03 10.00
C ALA A 70 -20.30 -5.56 9.51
N SER A 71 -20.62 -6.82 9.78
CA SER A 71 -21.97 -7.41 9.59
C SER A 71 -23.06 -6.62 10.33
N LEU A 72 -22.72 -5.93 11.42
CA LEU A 72 -23.61 -4.99 12.12
C LEU A 72 -24.19 -3.91 11.18
N HIS A 73 -23.48 -3.60 10.09
CA HIS A 73 -23.87 -2.62 9.09
C HIS A 73 -24.31 -3.26 7.77
N ASN A 74 -24.72 -4.53 7.81
CA ASN A 74 -25.08 -5.34 6.63
C ASN A 74 -23.95 -5.44 5.60
N MET A 75 -22.69 -5.28 6.01
CA MET A 75 -21.55 -5.49 5.11
C MET A 75 -21.14 -6.96 5.08
N THR A 76 -20.94 -7.47 3.87
CA THR A 76 -20.26 -8.74 3.62
C THR A 76 -18.75 -8.54 3.53
N VAL A 77 -17.99 -9.65 3.53
CA VAL A 77 -16.54 -9.61 3.27
C VAL A 77 -16.24 -9.06 1.88
N LEU A 78 -17.10 -9.38 0.90
CA LEU A 78 -16.95 -8.87 -0.46
C LEU A 78 -17.16 -7.35 -0.52
N ASP A 79 -18.13 -6.81 0.23
CA ASP A 79 -18.35 -5.36 0.33
C ASP A 79 -17.13 -4.67 0.97
N ALA A 80 -16.55 -5.28 2.01
CA ALA A 80 -15.32 -4.77 2.61
C ALA A 80 -14.16 -4.72 1.60
N VAL A 81 -13.94 -5.80 0.85
CA VAL A 81 -12.91 -5.84 -0.21
C VAL A 81 -13.21 -4.82 -1.31
N ALA A 82 -14.45 -4.72 -1.79
CA ALA A 82 -14.85 -3.76 -2.79
C ALA A 82 -14.62 -2.31 -2.33
N SER A 83 -14.98 -1.99 -1.08
CA SER A 83 -14.74 -0.67 -0.50
C SER A 83 -13.25 -0.34 -0.39
N SER A 84 -12.41 -1.32 -0.03
CA SER A 84 -10.96 -1.13 0.05
C SER A 84 -10.28 -0.88 -1.30
N ALA A 85 -10.96 -1.20 -2.41
CA ALA A 85 -10.47 -1.03 -3.78
C ALA A 85 -11.31 0.01 -4.58
N ALA A 86 -12.16 0.80 -3.92
CA ALA A 86 -13.04 1.79 -4.54
C ALA A 86 -12.26 3.04 -4.99
N PHE A 87 -11.37 2.87 -5.97
CA PHE A 87 -10.41 3.88 -6.39
C PHE A 87 -11.07 4.99 -7.22
N LEU A 88 -12.29 4.82 -7.74
CA LEU A 88 -13.10 5.87 -8.37
C LEU A 88 -14.23 6.26 -7.41
N ASP A 89 -14.10 7.45 -6.79
CA ASP A 89 -15.10 7.98 -5.85
C ASP A 89 -15.01 9.50 -5.78
N ALA A 90 -16.15 10.19 -5.65
CA ALA A 90 -16.18 11.65 -5.48
C ALA A 90 -15.42 12.18 -4.25
N ASN A 91 -15.10 11.32 -3.27
CA ASN A 91 -14.44 11.69 -2.02
C ASN A 91 -12.96 11.30 -1.95
N GLN A 92 -12.32 10.99 -3.09
CA GLN A 92 -10.88 10.72 -3.15
C GLN A 92 -10.06 11.79 -2.42
N LEU A 93 -9.03 11.34 -1.69
CA LEU A 93 -8.15 12.20 -0.89
C LEU A 93 -6.86 12.60 -1.64
N VAL A 94 -6.59 11.98 -2.79
CA VAL A 94 -5.43 12.28 -3.64
C VAL A 94 -5.46 13.73 -4.16
N TYR A 95 -6.65 14.25 -4.47
CA TYR A 95 -6.82 15.61 -4.98
C TYR A 95 -7.03 16.61 -3.86
N LYS A 96 -6.06 17.52 -3.69
CA LYS A 96 -6.06 18.52 -2.60
C LYS A 96 -6.67 19.86 -3.01
N GLU A 97 -6.64 20.19 -4.29
CA GLU A 97 -7.13 21.45 -4.82
C GLU A 97 -8.66 21.47 -4.93
N PRO A 98 -9.35 22.49 -4.38
CA PRO A 98 -10.81 22.57 -4.37
C PRO A 98 -11.48 22.48 -5.74
N LEU A 99 -10.90 23.09 -6.78
CA LEU A 99 -11.48 23.10 -8.13
C LEU A 99 -11.37 21.71 -8.78
N THR A 100 -10.21 21.09 -8.67
CA THR A 100 -9.95 19.75 -9.19
C THR A 100 -10.78 18.70 -8.46
N ARG A 101 -10.80 18.76 -7.12
CA ARG A 101 -11.59 17.87 -6.26
C ARG A 101 -13.09 18.05 -6.47
N GLY A 102 -13.56 19.29 -6.53
CA GLY A 102 -14.96 19.63 -6.81
C GLY A 102 -15.41 19.16 -8.19
N GLY A 103 -14.59 19.40 -9.23
CA GLY A 103 -14.87 18.94 -10.60
C GLY A 103 -14.94 17.42 -10.71
N ILE A 104 -14.00 16.69 -10.10
CA ILE A 104 -14.00 15.23 -10.07
C ILE A 104 -15.20 14.71 -9.27
N GLY A 105 -15.52 15.33 -8.14
CA GLY A 105 -16.69 14.97 -7.34
C GLY A 105 -18.01 15.11 -8.11
N VAL A 106 -18.17 16.20 -8.86
CA VAL A 106 -19.35 16.43 -9.71
C VAL A 106 -19.41 15.44 -10.87
N LEU A 107 -18.28 15.19 -11.55
CA LEU A 107 -18.23 14.22 -12.65
C LEU A 107 -18.54 12.80 -12.16
N ALA A 108 -17.91 12.37 -11.07
CA ALA A 108 -18.13 11.05 -10.49
C ALA A 108 -19.60 10.84 -10.09
N HIS A 109 -20.21 11.83 -9.42
CA HIS A 109 -21.63 11.78 -9.07
C HIS A 109 -22.57 11.81 -10.29
N THR A 110 -22.24 12.60 -11.31
CA THR A 110 -23.07 12.73 -12.53
C THR A 110 -23.06 11.46 -13.36
N PHE A 111 -21.92 10.78 -13.44
CA PHE A 111 -21.75 9.54 -14.21
C PHE A 111 -21.86 8.26 -13.37
N ALA A 112 -22.38 8.37 -12.14
CA ALA A 112 -22.55 7.24 -11.20
C ALA A 112 -21.26 6.42 -10.97
N ALA A 113 -20.09 7.08 -10.99
CA ALA A 113 -18.78 6.47 -10.76
C ALA A 113 -18.37 6.50 -9.28
N ASP A 114 -19.33 6.50 -8.36
CA ASP A 114 -19.13 6.55 -6.91
C ASP A 114 -19.05 5.15 -6.30
N TRP A 115 -17.88 4.52 -6.41
CA TRP A 115 -17.71 3.11 -6.06
C TRP A 115 -17.57 2.82 -4.56
N GLY A 116 -17.42 3.86 -3.73
CA GLY A 116 -17.40 3.70 -2.28
C GLY A 116 -18.70 3.16 -1.70
N ILE A 117 -18.63 2.69 -0.46
CA ILE A 117 -19.76 2.12 0.27
C ILE A 117 -20.08 3.00 1.48
N ASP A 118 -21.36 3.25 1.73
CA ASP A 118 -21.81 3.98 2.91
C ASP A 118 -22.27 3.02 4.01
N ILE A 119 -21.72 3.17 5.20
CA ILE A 119 -22.22 2.52 6.42
C ILE A 119 -22.87 3.54 7.36
N ALA A 120 -23.74 3.05 8.23
CA ALA A 120 -24.33 3.87 9.28
C ALA A 120 -23.22 4.41 10.20
N ASN A 121 -23.19 5.73 10.42
CA ASN A 121 -22.31 6.28 11.44
C ASN A 121 -22.84 5.89 12.83
N TYR A 122 -22.13 4.98 13.49
CA TYR A 122 -22.45 4.46 14.82
C TYR A 122 -22.26 5.50 15.94
N ASN A 123 -21.68 6.67 15.64
CA ASN A 123 -21.60 7.80 16.58
C ASN A 123 -22.82 8.75 16.50
N VAL A 124 -23.75 8.50 15.58
CA VAL A 124 -24.91 9.37 15.32
C VAL A 124 -26.21 8.61 15.57
N LYS A 125 -27.23 9.29 16.09
CA LYS A 125 -28.56 8.70 16.32
C LYS A 125 -29.26 8.35 15.00
N ASP A 126 -30.04 7.27 15.03
CA ASP A 126 -30.84 6.76 13.92
C ASP A 126 -31.80 7.81 13.33
N SER A 127 -32.41 8.63 14.19
CA SER A 127 -33.33 9.70 13.77
C SER A 127 -32.68 10.70 12.81
N ARG A 128 -31.40 11.03 13.02
CA ARG A 128 -30.66 11.92 12.12
C ARG A 128 -30.34 11.25 10.79
N ARG A 129 -30.03 9.95 10.79
CA ARG A 129 -29.81 9.20 9.54
C ARG A 129 -31.10 9.08 8.72
N THR A 130 -32.24 8.88 9.39
CA THR A 130 -33.56 8.90 8.77
C THR A 130 -33.83 10.27 8.16
N LEU A 131 -33.65 11.36 8.92
CA LEU A 131 -33.79 12.72 8.39
C LEU A 131 -32.88 12.96 7.18
N HIS A 132 -31.61 12.56 7.26
CA HIS A 132 -30.65 12.70 6.17
C HIS A 132 -31.11 11.99 4.87
N ARG A 133 -31.72 10.79 4.99
CA ARG A 133 -32.27 10.05 3.83
C ARG A 133 -33.52 10.71 3.24
N TRP A 134 -34.29 11.43 4.06
CA TRP A 134 -35.52 12.11 3.63
C TRP A 134 -35.25 13.48 2.98
N LEU A 135 -34.11 14.10 3.26
CA LEU A 135 -33.76 15.41 2.69
C LEU A 135 -33.42 15.26 1.19
N PRO A 136 -34.11 15.98 0.28
CA PRO A 136 -33.79 15.94 -1.14
C PRO A 136 -32.43 16.58 -1.42
N VAL A 137 -31.84 16.30 -2.58
CA VAL A 137 -30.70 17.07 -3.10
C VAL A 137 -31.14 18.55 -3.24
N PRO A 138 -30.34 19.54 -2.79
CA PRO A 138 -29.04 19.46 -2.12
C PRO A 138 -29.12 19.54 -0.58
N LEU A 139 -30.31 19.53 0.02
CA LEU A 139 -30.52 19.78 1.44
C LEU A 139 -29.84 18.76 2.36
N TYR A 140 -29.72 17.49 1.95
CA TYR A 140 -28.99 16.49 2.75
C TYR A 140 -27.49 16.82 2.88
N TRP A 141 -26.92 17.65 2.00
CA TRP A 141 -25.53 18.13 2.14
C TRP A 141 -25.37 19.13 3.29
N LEU A 142 -26.44 19.82 3.70
CA LEU A 142 -26.41 20.78 4.80
C LEU A 142 -26.39 20.10 6.17
N ASP A 143 -26.84 18.85 6.27
CA ASP A 143 -26.83 18.07 7.52
C ASP A 143 -25.41 18.00 8.14
N GLY A 144 -24.38 17.87 7.30
CA GLY A 144 -22.99 17.84 7.78
C GLY A 144 -22.48 19.19 8.32
N GLY A 145 -22.98 20.31 7.76
CA GLY A 145 -22.66 21.66 8.22
C GLY A 145 -23.40 22.00 9.51
N TYR A 146 -24.69 21.64 9.58
CA TYR A 146 -25.53 21.85 10.75
C TYR A 146 -25.04 21.03 11.97
N ALA A 147 -24.66 19.77 11.77
CA ALA A 147 -24.11 18.95 12.83
C ALA A 147 -22.81 19.50 13.43
N ARG A 148 -21.96 20.11 12.59
CA ARG A 148 -20.74 20.80 13.04
C ARG A 148 -21.07 22.00 13.93
N TYR A 149 -22.11 22.77 13.59
CA TYR A 149 -22.56 23.91 14.39
C TYR A 149 -23.14 23.47 15.75
N LEU A 150 -23.85 22.34 15.77
CA LEU A 150 -24.43 21.80 17.01
C LEU A 150 -23.42 21.10 17.92
N THR A 151 -22.29 20.64 17.39
CA THR A 151 -21.18 20.17 18.24
C THR A 151 -20.48 21.34 18.90
N ASP A 152 -20.49 21.34 20.23
CA ASP A 152 -19.79 22.31 21.07
C ASP A 152 -18.36 22.61 20.55
N ALA A 153 -18.10 23.89 20.31
CA ALA A 153 -16.82 24.40 19.83
C ALA A 153 -15.67 24.17 20.81
N SER A 154 -15.96 23.86 22.08
CA SER A 154 -14.98 23.46 23.09
C SER A 154 -14.41 22.05 22.88
N LYS A 155 -15.06 21.22 22.05
CA LYS A 155 -14.62 19.83 21.77
C LYS A 155 -13.49 19.79 20.75
N SER A 156 -12.63 18.78 20.85
CA SER A 156 -11.55 18.56 19.88
C SER A 156 -12.07 18.42 18.44
N LYS A 157 -11.28 18.85 17.45
CA LYS A 157 -11.60 18.69 16.01
C LYS A 157 -11.98 17.25 15.66
N GLU A 158 -11.28 16.27 16.25
CA GLU A 158 -11.57 14.85 16.09
C GLU A 158 -12.99 14.50 16.56
N THR A 159 -13.42 15.03 17.71
CA THR A 159 -14.77 14.81 18.25
C THR A 159 -15.85 15.39 17.34
N GLN A 160 -15.58 16.56 16.73
CA GLN A 160 -16.48 17.16 15.76
C GLN A 160 -16.57 16.30 14.49
N ASP A 161 -15.43 15.80 13.99
CA ASP A 161 -15.38 14.96 12.79
C ASP A 161 -16.13 13.63 12.99
N ARG A 162 -16.11 13.03 14.20
CA ARG A 162 -16.81 11.76 14.51
C ARG A 162 -18.30 11.80 14.21
N VAL A 163 -18.92 12.95 14.51
CA VAL A 163 -20.37 13.12 14.41
C VAL A 163 -20.76 14.02 13.25
N ARG A 164 -19.80 14.51 12.46
CA ARG A 164 -20.08 15.45 11.37
C ARG A 164 -20.98 14.83 10.31
N SER A 165 -20.71 13.60 9.89
CA SER A 165 -21.50 12.91 8.86
C SER A 165 -22.51 11.94 9.46
N SER A 166 -23.71 11.83 8.88
CA SER A 166 -24.72 10.83 9.26
C SER A 166 -24.34 9.40 8.81
N LEU A 167 -23.48 9.30 7.78
CA LEU A 167 -22.98 8.06 7.19
C LEU A 167 -21.45 8.11 7.11
N ILE A 168 -20.79 6.97 7.28
CA ILE A 168 -19.35 6.85 7.05
C ILE A 168 -19.19 6.31 5.63
N ARG A 169 -18.57 7.12 4.75
CA ARG A 169 -18.20 6.70 3.40
C ARG A 169 -16.89 5.93 3.48
N LEU A 170 -16.86 4.72 2.96
CA LEU A 170 -15.67 3.89 2.82
C LEU A 170 -15.21 3.94 1.36
N ILE A 171 -13.97 4.34 1.13
CA ILE A 171 -13.32 4.42 -0.18
C ILE A 171 -12.01 3.65 -0.16
N ASP A 172 -11.33 3.60 -1.31
CA ASP A 172 -10.04 2.92 -1.47
C ASP A 172 -9.04 3.24 -0.34
N GLY A 173 -8.53 2.18 0.29
CA GLY A 173 -7.55 2.23 1.38
C GLY A 173 -6.22 2.87 0.98
N GLY A 174 -5.89 2.90 -0.31
CA GLY A 174 -4.75 3.62 -0.86
C GLY A 174 -4.81 5.14 -0.65
N ASN A 175 -6.00 5.71 -0.40
CA ASN A 175 -6.16 7.11 0.01
C ASN A 175 -5.69 7.35 1.47
N GLY A 176 -5.66 6.31 2.29
CA GLY A 176 -5.16 6.33 3.66
C GLY A 176 -3.72 5.87 3.72
N GLU A 177 -3.48 4.56 3.70
CA GLU A 177 -2.14 3.97 3.79
C GLU A 177 -2.08 2.73 2.88
N ASN A 178 -1.36 2.84 1.76
CA ASN A 178 -1.45 1.89 0.64
C ASN A 178 -0.79 0.52 0.91
N LEU A 179 0.07 0.39 1.93
CA LEU A 179 0.81 -0.84 2.22
C LEU A 179 0.16 -1.70 3.31
N GLY A 180 -0.81 -1.15 4.06
CA GLY A 180 -1.45 -1.79 5.21
C GLY A 180 -0.54 -2.09 6.40
N VAL A 181 0.70 -1.57 6.39
CA VAL A 181 1.75 -1.84 7.38
C VAL A 181 1.40 -1.22 8.72
N TYR A 182 0.81 -0.02 8.74
CA TYR A 182 0.54 0.68 9.99
C TYR A 182 -0.42 -0.11 10.90
N SER A 183 -1.43 -0.76 10.32
CA SER A 183 -2.38 -1.63 11.02
C SER A 183 -1.69 -2.80 11.75
N LEU A 184 -0.58 -3.29 11.20
CA LEU A 184 0.21 -4.38 11.77
C LEU A 184 1.20 -3.87 12.83
N VAL A 185 1.86 -2.74 12.56
CA VAL A 185 2.80 -2.10 13.51
C VAL A 185 2.10 -1.73 14.81
N LYS A 186 0.90 -1.15 14.77
CA LYS A 186 0.15 -0.81 15.99
C LYS A 186 -0.27 -2.03 16.82
N ARG A 187 -0.21 -3.23 16.24
CA ARG A 187 -0.47 -4.53 16.88
C ARG A 187 0.82 -5.25 17.28
N ASN A 188 1.97 -4.57 17.21
CA ASN A 188 3.29 -5.10 17.52
C ASN A 188 3.67 -6.34 16.70
N VAL A 189 3.22 -6.41 15.44
CA VAL A 189 3.64 -7.48 14.53
C VAL A 189 5.11 -7.27 14.17
N ARG A 190 5.96 -8.23 14.56
CA ARG A 190 7.42 -8.10 14.46
C ARG A 190 7.98 -8.37 13.07
N ASN A 191 7.38 -9.29 12.32
CA ASN A 191 7.84 -9.66 10.98
C ASN A 191 6.70 -9.39 9.99
N ILE A 192 6.89 -8.43 9.09
CA ILE A 192 5.89 -8.00 8.12
C ILE A 192 6.44 -8.27 6.72
N VAL A 193 5.67 -9.01 5.93
CA VAL A 193 5.91 -9.17 4.50
C VAL A 193 4.95 -8.24 3.77
N ILE A 194 5.49 -7.38 2.92
CA ILE A 194 4.76 -6.35 2.19
C ILE A 194 4.76 -6.75 0.72
N ALA A 195 3.59 -6.88 0.12
CA ALA A 195 3.45 -7.00 -1.32
C ALA A 195 3.10 -5.62 -1.90
N ASP A 196 4.10 -4.85 -2.30
CA ASP A 196 3.90 -3.53 -2.88
C ASP A 196 3.65 -3.66 -4.39
N ALA A 197 2.39 -3.69 -4.78
CA ALA A 197 1.95 -3.75 -6.17
C ALA A 197 1.65 -2.35 -6.76
N ALA A 198 1.97 -1.26 -6.06
CA ALA A 198 1.71 0.07 -6.57
C ALA A 198 2.61 0.39 -7.77
N SER A 199 2.01 1.02 -8.79
CA SER A 199 2.72 1.51 -9.97
C SER A 199 3.74 2.57 -9.59
N ASP A 200 5.02 2.25 -9.75
CA ASP A 200 6.14 3.13 -9.46
C ASP A 200 7.21 3.10 -10.57
N PRO A 201 6.86 3.47 -11.82
CA PRO A 201 7.77 3.36 -12.97
C PRO A 201 9.01 4.26 -12.87
N ASP A 202 8.94 5.29 -12.01
CA ASP A 202 10.04 6.23 -11.75
C ASP A 202 10.87 5.84 -10.52
N GLY A 203 10.52 4.78 -9.79
CA GLY A 203 11.25 4.35 -8.59
C GLY A 203 11.22 5.37 -7.46
N LYS A 204 10.11 6.07 -7.29
CA LYS A 204 9.92 7.09 -6.24
C LYS A 204 9.68 6.50 -4.86
N PHE A 205 9.17 5.26 -4.78
CA PHE A 205 8.76 4.59 -3.54
C PHE A 205 7.83 5.47 -2.68
N GLY A 206 6.88 6.15 -3.33
CA GLY A 206 6.00 7.13 -2.68
C GLY A 206 5.19 6.56 -1.52
N ASP A 207 4.74 5.31 -1.62
CA ASP A 207 3.98 4.65 -0.55
C ASP A 207 4.85 4.35 0.68
N ILE A 208 6.08 3.89 0.48
CA ILE A 208 7.04 3.65 1.57
C ILE A 208 7.44 4.98 2.22
N CYS A 209 7.65 6.05 1.45
CA CYS A 209 7.92 7.39 1.99
C CYS A 209 6.73 7.98 2.75
N SER A 210 5.51 7.73 2.28
CA SER A 210 4.28 8.11 2.97
C SER A 210 4.16 7.37 4.30
N LEU A 211 4.46 6.07 4.31
CA LEU A 211 4.53 5.26 5.53
C LEU A 211 5.61 5.79 6.50
N ALA A 212 6.81 6.14 6.03
CA ALA A 212 7.87 6.72 6.86
C ALA A 212 7.41 8.00 7.56
N THR A 213 6.75 8.89 6.81
CA THR A 213 6.20 10.15 7.32
C THR A 213 5.12 9.90 8.37
N ARG A 214 4.20 8.96 8.09
CA ARG A 214 3.13 8.57 9.03
C ARG A 214 3.68 8.02 10.34
N LEU A 215 4.65 7.10 10.27
CA LEU A 215 5.25 6.47 11.45
C LEU A 215 5.94 7.48 12.38
N ARG A 216 6.48 8.59 11.82
CA ARG A 216 7.07 9.69 12.60
C ARG A 216 6.03 10.59 13.27
N ASN A 217 4.88 10.76 12.64
CA ASN A 217 3.85 11.72 13.06
C ASN A 217 2.83 11.15 14.06
N VAL A 218 2.77 9.82 14.23
CA VAL A 218 1.93 9.18 15.25
C VAL A 218 2.65 9.14 16.62
N PRO A 219 1.91 8.96 17.74
CA PRO A 219 2.53 8.87 19.06
C PRO A 219 3.65 7.81 19.11
N LYS A 220 4.78 8.09 19.78
CA LYS A 220 5.96 7.20 19.83
C LYS A 220 5.64 5.76 20.25
N SER A 221 4.62 5.55 21.08
CA SER A 221 4.15 4.22 21.47
C SER A 221 3.66 3.38 20.26
N ARG A 222 3.10 4.04 19.24
CA ARG A 222 2.52 3.42 18.03
C ARG A 222 3.30 3.71 16.74
N GLY A 223 4.30 4.60 16.81
CA GLY A 223 5.15 5.01 15.71
C GLY A 223 6.55 4.41 15.71
N GLY A 224 7.42 5.01 14.89
CA GLY A 224 8.82 4.67 14.79
C GLY A 224 9.51 5.35 13.60
N TYR A 225 10.76 4.97 13.39
CA TYR A 225 11.62 5.42 12.31
C TYR A 225 11.80 4.28 11.31
N LEU A 226 11.36 4.49 10.07
CA LEU A 226 11.48 3.53 8.99
C LEU A 226 12.84 3.67 8.30
N TYR A 227 13.50 2.53 8.07
CA TYR A 227 14.76 2.44 7.34
C TYR A 227 14.66 1.37 6.26
N MET A 228 15.23 1.67 5.09
CA MET A 228 15.34 0.76 3.96
C MET A 228 16.80 0.73 3.50
N PRO A 229 17.69 -0.07 4.14
CA PRO A 229 19.14 0.01 3.90
C PRO A 229 19.55 -0.08 2.43
N GLY A 230 18.85 -0.87 1.61
CA GLY A 230 19.14 -0.94 0.17
C GLY A 230 18.96 0.37 -0.60
N LEU A 231 18.11 1.27 -0.11
CA LEU A 231 17.80 2.54 -0.75
C LEU A 231 18.72 3.63 -0.17
N ASN A 232 19.69 4.09 -0.97
CA ASN A 232 20.65 5.10 -0.50
C ASN A 232 19.95 6.38 -0.08
N ASN A 233 20.39 6.96 1.05
CA ASN A 233 19.87 8.21 1.59
C ASN A 233 18.33 8.22 1.65
N PHE A 234 17.71 7.10 2.03
CA PHE A 234 16.28 6.89 2.00
C PHE A 234 15.51 8.03 2.69
N ASN A 235 15.95 8.46 3.87
CA ASN A 235 15.25 9.54 4.57
C ASN A 235 15.33 10.88 3.84
N LYS A 236 16.49 11.18 3.22
CA LYS A 236 16.66 12.38 2.41
C LYS A 236 15.83 12.32 1.15
N HIS A 237 15.77 11.16 0.48
CA HIS A 237 14.93 10.93 -0.69
C HIS A 237 13.46 11.15 -0.36
N CYS A 238 12.95 10.58 0.74
CA CYS A 238 11.56 10.78 1.13
C CYS A 238 11.23 12.24 1.50
N ALA A 239 12.17 12.97 2.11
CA ALA A 239 12.00 14.40 2.37
C ALA A 239 11.98 15.23 1.08
N ALA A 240 12.79 14.85 0.09
CA ALA A 240 12.92 15.52 -1.21
C ALA A 240 11.79 15.19 -2.21
N LEU A 241 10.94 14.19 -1.93
CA LEU A 241 9.99 13.65 -2.89
C LEU A 241 8.97 14.70 -3.39
N LEU A 242 8.66 15.70 -2.57
CA LEU A 242 7.75 16.80 -2.92
C LEU A 242 8.40 17.85 -3.83
N GLU A 243 9.73 17.91 -3.86
CA GLU A 243 10.50 18.99 -4.51
C GLU A 243 11.23 18.51 -5.78
N HIS A 244 11.43 17.20 -5.95
CA HIS A 244 12.31 16.65 -6.98
C HIS A 244 11.72 15.48 -7.77
N LYS A 245 12.09 15.39 -9.05
CA LYS A 245 11.83 14.23 -9.93
C LYS A 245 12.84 13.07 -9.72
N GLN A 246 13.38 12.93 -8.52
CA GLN A 246 14.39 11.91 -8.23
C GLN A 246 13.72 10.57 -7.91
N GLY A 247 14.36 9.49 -8.36
CA GLY A 247 13.89 8.13 -8.14
C GLY A 247 15.02 7.12 -8.24
N TYR A 248 14.83 5.97 -7.60
CA TYR A 248 15.77 4.85 -7.61
C TYR A 248 15.69 4.09 -8.93
N ASN A 249 16.84 3.57 -9.40
CA ASN A 249 16.88 2.79 -10.63
C ASN A 249 16.33 1.37 -10.41
N ILE A 250 15.03 1.21 -10.54
CA ILE A 250 14.36 -0.09 -10.37
C ILE A 250 14.59 -1.08 -11.54
N ARG A 251 15.23 -0.64 -12.63
CA ARG A 251 15.47 -1.46 -13.84
C ARG A 251 16.75 -2.26 -13.77
N GLU A 252 17.64 -1.88 -12.88
CA GLU A 252 18.86 -2.61 -12.56
C GLU A 252 18.69 -3.31 -11.20
N TRP A 253 17.45 -3.71 -10.89
CA TRP A 253 17.16 -4.44 -9.67
C TRP A 253 18.10 -5.65 -9.55
N PRO A 254 18.84 -5.84 -8.45
CA PRO A 254 19.73 -6.97 -8.30
C PRO A 254 18.87 -8.21 -8.25
N PHE A 255 19.00 -9.03 -9.27
CA PHE A 255 18.18 -10.23 -9.43
C PHE A 255 18.40 -11.23 -8.28
N GLU A 256 19.53 -11.11 -7.57
CA GLU A 256 19.86 -11.89 -6.37
C GLU A 256 18.90 -11.66 -5.19
N PHE A 257 18.18 -10.53 -5.17
CA PHE A 257 17.21 -10.19 -4.13
C PHE A 257 15.86 -9.84 -4.75
N PRO A 258 14.87 -10.74 -4.69
CA PRO A 258 13.51 -10.44 -5.16
C PRO A 258 12.79 -9.44 -4.25
N THR A 259 13.37 -9.16 -3.07
CA THR A 259 12.78 -8.37 -2.01
C THR A 259 13.77 -7.35 -1.49
N LEU A 260 13.27 -6.16 -1.22
CA LEU A 260 13.96 -5.15 -0.43
C LEU A 260 13.69 -5.42 1.06
N VAL A 261 14.73 -5.40 1.90
CA VAL A 261 14.54 -5.52 3.35
C VAL A 261 14.64 -4.16 4.03
N GLY A 262 13.88 -3.99 5.11
CA GLY A 262 13.84 -2.76 5.89
C GLY A 262 13.38 -3.00 7.31
N CYS A 263 13.41 -1.97 8.14
CA CYS A 263 13.02 -2.10 9.54
C CYS A 263 12.37 -0.83 10.07
N ILE A 264 11.54 -0.99 11.11
CA ILE A 264 10.97 0.12 11.87
C ILE A 264 11.55 0.05 13.27
N ARG A 265 12.20 1.14 13.69
CA ARG A 265 12.84 1.24 15.01
C ARG A 265 12.15 2.27 15.89
N LYS A 266 12.13 2.01 17.19
CA LYS A 266 11.62 2.99 18.18
C LYS A 266 12.57 4.17 18.39
N THR A 267 13.86 3.95 18.15
CA THR A 267 14.92 4.93 18.28
C THR A 267 15.54 5.27 16.94
N GLU A 268 15.75 6.56 16.70
CA GLU A 268 16.43 7.04 15.50
C GLU A 268 17.86 6.52 15.41
N GLN A 269 18.29 6.19 14.19
CA GLN A 269 19.62 5.73 13.83
C GLN A 269 20.27 6.74 12.89
N MET A 270 21.56 7.01 13.13
CA MET A 270 22.36 7.93 12.30
C MET A 270 22.85 7.28 11.00
N ASN A 271 23.06 5.96 11.00
CA ASN A 271 23.60 5.23 9.86
C ASN A 271 22.53 4.32 9.24
N GLU A 272 21.93 4.77 8.13
CA GLU A 272 20.83 4.06 7.46
C GLU A 272 21.25 2.71 6.89
N ALA A 273 22.48 2.59 6.37
CA ALA A 273 22.98 1.35 5.76
C ALA A 273 23.08 0.18 6.76
N HIS A 274 23.29 0.50 8.04
CA HIS A 274 23.38 -0.48 9.13
C HIS A 274 22.20 -0.42 10.10
N ALA A 275 21.18 0.39 9.80
CA ALA A 275 20.09 0.67 10.74
C ALA A 275 19.30 -0.59 11.13
N CYS A 276 19.27 -1.60 10.25
CA CYS A 276 18.53 -2.85 10.46
C CYS A 276 19.37 -4.01 10.99
N GLU A 277 20.60 -3.75 11.45
CA GLU A 277 21.40 -4.72 12.20
C GLU A 277 20.98 -4.73 13.68
N ASN A 278 21.12 -5.89 14.34
CA ASN A 278 20.90 -6.05 15.79
C ASN A 278 19.54 -5.54 16.30
N LEU A 279 18.46 -5.85 15.56
CA LEU A 279 17.11 -5.44 15.91
C LEU A 279 16.64 -6.04 17.25
N SER A 280 16.05 -5.20 18.09
CA SER A 280 15.46 -5.60 19.37
C SER A 280 14.12 -6.32 19.19
N ASP A 281 13.50 -6.74 20.29
CA ASP A 281 12.15 -7.33 20.28
C ASP A 281 11.04 -6.30 20.06
N GLN A 282 11.34 -5.00 20.21
CA GLN A 282 10.41 -3.90 19.94
C GLN A 282 10.50 -3.38 18.51
N ASP A 283 11.52 -3.80 17.76
CA ASP A 283 11.73 -3.38 16.38
C ASP A 283 11.03 -4.34 15.41
N THR A 284 10.58 -3.80 14.29
CA THR A 284 9.85 -4.56 13.26
C THR A 284 10.75 -4.79 12.04
N ARG A 285 10.73 -6.01 11.51
CA ARG A 285 11.35 -6.42 10.24
C ARG A 285 10.35 -6.30 9.11
N LEU A 286 10.77 -5.68 8.02
CA LEU A 286 9.99 -5.53 6.80
C LEU A 286 10.67 -6.28 5.66
N ILE A 287 9.90 -7.08 4.94
CA ILE A 287 10.31 -7.76 3.71
C ILE A 287 9.39 -7.24 2.62
N VAL A 288 9.90 -6.35 1.77
CA VAL A 288 9.14 -5.70 0.71
C VAL A 288 9.35 -6.46 -0.60
N VAL A 289 8.31 -7.13 -1.05
CA VAL A 289 8.19 -7.68 -2.40
C VAL A 289 7.74 -6.53 -3.30
N LYS A 290 8.69 -5.91 -4.00
CA LYS A 290 8.41 -4.93 -5.06
C LYS A 290 8.59 -5.63 -6.41
N PRO A 291 7.65 -5.51 -7.35
CA PRO A 291 7.77 -6.14 -8.66
C PRO A 291 8.75 -5.31 -9.53
N ALA A 292 10.04 -5.35 -9.16
CA ALA A 292 11.14 -4.71 -9.87
C ALA A 292 12.02 -5.78 -10.53
N ILE A 293 12.45 -5.58 -11.78
CA ILE A 293 13.19 -6.59 -12.56
C ILE A 293 14.43 -5.99 -13.19
N ASN A 294 15.48 -6.81 -13.34
CA ASN A 294 16.70 -6.41 -14.02
C ASN A 294 16.53 -6.48 -15.55
N MET A 295 16.08 -5.38 -16.15
CA MET A 295 15.83 -5.32 -17.59
C MET A 295 17.11 -5.57 -18.41
N THR A 296 18.26 -5.09 -17.95
CA THR A 296 19.54 -5.29 -18.63
C THR A 296 19.93 -6.77 -18.68
N VAL A 297 19.77 -7.49 -17.57
CA VAL A 297 20.05 -8.94 -17.51
C VAL A 297 19.07 -9.72 -18.37
N ILE A 298 17.77 -9.38 -18.33
CA ILE A 298 16.73 -10.06 -19.12
C ILE A 298 17.01 -9.87 -20.62
N MET A 299 17.29 -8.65 -21.05
CA MET A 299 17.58 -8.33 -22.46
C MET A 299 18.89 -8.93 -22.99
N GLY A 300 19.83 -9.27 -22.09
CA GLY A 300 21.11 -9.89 -22.47
C GLY A 300 21.11 -11.41 -22.39
N ARG A 301 20.30 -12.01 -21.49
CA ARG A 301 20.32 -13.46 -21.21
C ARG A 301 19.07 -14.19 -21.72
N GLU A 302 17.89 -13.63 -21.52
CA GLU A 302 16.62 -14.31 -21.83
C GLU A 302 16.08 -13.91 -23.19
N LEU A 303 16.23 -12.63 -23.56
CA LEU A 303 15.78 -12.10 -24.84
C LEU A 303 16.98 -11.80 -25.75
N GLN A 304 16.79 -11.92 -27.07
CA GLN A 304 17.70 -11.40 -28.07
C GLN A 304 16.90 -10.65 -29.13
N GLY A 305 16.89 -9.32 -29.05
CA GLY A 305 16.01 -8.51 -29.90
C GLY A 305 14.54 -8.79 -29.62
N HIS A 306 13.81 -9.29 -30.62
CA HIS A 306 12.38 -9.61 -30.52
C HIS A 306 12.12 -11.13 -30.37
N GLN A 307 13.11 -11.89 -29.90
CA GLN A 307 12.99 -13.34 -29.69
C GLN A 307 13.31 -13.73 -28.25
N LEU A 308 12.51 -14.64 -27.70
CA LEU A 308 12.75 -15.30 -26.41
C LEU A 308 13.71 -16.48 -26.65
N ARG A 309 14.93 -16.40 -26.12
CA ARG A 309 15.95 -17.46 -26.24
C ARG A 309 15.80 -18.53 -25.16
N THR A 310 15.56 -18.10 -23.94
CA THR A 310 15.51 -18.97 -22.76
C THR A 310 14.68 -18.32 -21.65
N CYS A 311 14.01 -19.13 -20.85
CA CYS A 311 13.19 -18.70 -19.71
C CYS A 311 13.07 -19.87 -18.72
N GLY A 312 12.82 -19.56 -17.45
CA GLY A 312 12.56 -20.54 -16.39
C GLY A 312 13.73 -21.48 -16.05
N VAL A 313 14.93 -21.20 -16.55
CA VAL A 313 16.12 -22.02 -16.26
C VAL A 313 16.61 -21.71 -14.84
N PRO A 314 16.94 -22.72 -14.02
CA PRO A 314 17.56 -22.50 -12.72
C PRO A 314 18.87 -21.72 -12.90
N GLY A 315 18.96 -20.53 -12.30
CA GLY A 315 20.19 -19.74 -12.35
C GLY A 315 21.17 -20.12 -11.24
N SER A 316 22.16 -19.27 -11.06
CA SER A 316 23.22 -19.47 -10.07
C SER A 316 22.68 -19.35 -8.65
N SER A 317 23.29 -20.08 -7.70
CA SER A 317 22.96 -19.95 -6.29
C SER A 317 23.36 -18.57 -5.78
N SER A 318 22.43 -17.87 -5.14
CA SER A 318 22.71 -16.64 -4.39
C SER A 318 23.72 -16.96 -3.28
N LYS A 319 24.78 -16.14 -3.17
CA LYS A 319 25.78 -16.29 -2.11
C LYS A 319 25.20 -16.01 -0.72
N LEU A 320 24.13 -15.21 -0.63
CA LEU A 320 23.49 -14.85 0.63
C LEU A 320 22.40 -15.82 1.04
N THR A 321 21.54 -16.22 0.11
CA THR A 321 20.38 -17.05 0.44
C THR A 321 20.58 -18.52 0.15
N GLY A 322 21.62 -18.88 -0.62
CA GLY A 322 21.82 -20.25 -1.13
C GLY A 322 20.80 -20.67 -2.19
N SER A 323 19.70 -19.93 -2.34
CA SER A 323 18.64 -20.17 -3.31
C SER A 323 19.16 -19.95 -4.73
N LYS A 324 18.85 -20.87 -5.64
CA LYS A 324 19.05 -20.65 -7.08
C LYS A 324 18.15 -19.51 -7.51
N VAL A 325 18.70 -18.52 -8.19
CA VAL A 325 17.94 -17.39 -8.72
C VAL A 325 17.53 -17.75 -10.15
N PRO A 326 16.33 -18.31 -10.41
CA PRO A 326 15.93 -18.72 -11.75
C PRO A 326 15.78 -17.50 -12.67
N LEU A 327 16.03 -17.69 -13.97
CA LEU A 327 15.57 -16.77 -15.01
C LEU A 327 14.05 -16.54 -14.87
N LEU A 328 13.53 -15.43 -15.41
CA LEU A 328 12.08 -15.19 -15.38
C LEU A 328 11.33 -16.35 -16.04
N ASN A 329 10.15 -16.64 -15.51
CA ASN A 329 9.28 -17.61 -16.12
C ASN A 329 8.88 -17.16 -17.54
N CYS A 330 8.54 -18.12 -18.39
CA CYS A 330 8.26 -17.85 -19.80
C CYS A 330 7.07 -16.91 -20.02
N ASP A 331 6.04 -16.90 -19.15
CA ASP A 331 4.90 -15.99 -19.28
C ASP A 331 5.31 -14.54 -19.00
N ALA A 332 6.09 -14.29 -17.93
CA ALA A 332 6.60 -12.95 -17.64
C ALA A 332 7.58 -12.48 -18.72
N ALA A 333 8.49 -13.35 -19.16
CA ALA A 333 9.44 -13.02 -20.23
C ALA A 333 8.74 -12.74 -21.56
N ALA A 334 7.74 -13.54 -21.94
CA ALA A 334 6.95 -13.33 -23.15
C ALA A 334 6.11 -12.05 -23.08
N LEU A 335 5.54 -11.73 -21.91
CA LEU A 335 4.82 -10.48 -21.72
C LEU A 335 5.75 -9.27 -21.82
N ILE A 336 6.95 -9.35 -21.24
CA ILE A 336 7.98 -8.32 -21.40
C ILE A 336 8.32 -8.14 -22.88
N LEU A 337 8.54 -9.23 -23.62
CA LEU A 337 8.83 -9.20 -25.04
C LEU A 337 7.70 -8.57 -25.86
N ASN A 338 6.45 -8.93 -25.58
CA ASN A 338 5.28 -8.42 -26.30
C ASN A 338 4.94 -6.96 -25.95
N SER A 339 5.29 -6.54 -24.73
CA SER A 339 5.16 -5.13 -24.29
C SER A 339 6.41 -4.31 -24.62
N TRP A 340 7.47 -4.95 -25.13
CA TRP A 340 8.72 -4.31 -25.46
C TRP A 340 8.53 -3.38 -26.66
N ASN A 341 8.71 -2.09 -26.41
CA ASN A 341 8.82 -1.09 -27.45
C ASN A 341 10.11 -0.34 -27.19
N ARG A 342 11.08 -0.32 -28.12
CA ARG A 342 12.37 0.38 -27.94
C ARG A 342 12.20 1.81 -27.41
N LYS A 343 11.13 2.53 -27.80
CA LYS A 343 10.82 3.89 -27.34
C LYS A 343 10.10 3.95 -25.99
N LYS A 344 9.48 2.88 -25.48
CA LYS A 344 8.85 2.83 -24.14
C LYS A 344 9.61 1.95 -23.15
N SER A 345 10.58 1.17 -23.63
CA SER A 345 11.41 0.22 -22.88
C SER A 345 12.34 0.87 -21.88
N LEU A 346 12.51 2.19 -21.99
CA LEU A 346 13.10 2.98 -20.94
C LEU A 346 12.16 2.92 -19.72
N CYS A 347 10.86 3.12 -19.80
CA CYS A 347 10.02 2.97 -18.60
C CYS A 347 9.77 1.49 -18.32
N GLN A 348 9.96 1.04 -17.08
CA GLN A 348 9.55 -0.31 -16.69
C GLN A 348 8.02 -0.36 -16.68
N VAL A 349 7.40 -0.72 -17.81
CA VAL A 349 5.93 -0.72 -17.99
C VAL A 349 5.29 -1.93 -17.30
N PHE A 350 5.95 -3.08 -17.40
CA PHE A 350 5.61 -4.29 -16.67
C PHE A 350 6.78 -4.64 -15.75
N PRO A 351 6.52 -5.11 -14.52
CA PRO A 351 5.23 -5.31 -13.84
C PRO A 351 4.77 -4.09 -12.99
N GLN A 352 4.74 -2.88 -13.56
CA GLN A 352 4.39 -1.64 -12.86
C GLN A 352 3.14 -0.98 -13.46
N ASN A 353 2.15 -1.78 -13.86
CA ASN A 353 0.93 -1.25 -14.46
C ASN A 353 0.07 -0.54 -13.40
N SER A 354 -0.54 0.59 -13.76
CA SER A 354 -1.50 1.25 -12.86
C SER A 354 -2.78 0.41 -12.72
N THR A 355 -3.44 0.53 -11.56
CA THR A 355 -4.71 -0.17 -11.26
C THR A 355 -5.77 0.10 -12.33
N VAL A 356 -5.84 1.35 -12.82
CA VAL A 356 -6.74 1.75 -13.92
C VAL A 356 -6.44 0.96 -15.19
N LEU A 357 -5.17 0.84 -15.56
CA LEU A 357 -4.75 0.13 -16.76
C LEU A 357 -4.98 -1.39 -16.65
N MET A 358 -4.76 -1.97 -15.48
CA MET A 358 -5.06 -3.39 -15.24
C MET A 358 -6.57 -3.67 -15.30
N THR A 359 -7.39 -2.75 -14.78
CA THR A 359 -8.86 -2.87 -14.86
C THR A 359 -9.34 -2.79 -16.31
N ALA A 360 -8.78 -1.87 -17.10
CA ALA A 360 -9.10 -1.74 -18.52
C ALA A 360 -8.57 -2.90 -19.38
N ASN A 361 -7.48 -3.54 -18.98
CA ASN A 361 -6.84 -4.64 -19.69
C ASN A 361 -6.70 -5.89 -18.80
N SER A 362 -7.81 -6.61 -18.63
CA SER A 362 -7.86 -7.89 -17.91
C SER A 362 -7.47 -9.09 -18.78
N SER A 363 -6.33 -9.03 -19.47
CA SER A 363 -5.87 -10.16 -20.29
C SER A 363 -5.36 -11.33 -19.44
N GLN A 364 -5.66 -12.55 -19.86
CA GLN A 364 -5.19 -13.77 -19.18
C GLN A 364 -3.66 -13.85 -19.15
N THR A 365 -2.99 -13.38 -20.20
CA THR A 365 -1.52 -13.34 -20.29
C THR A 365 -0.92 -12.43 -19.22
N LEU A 366 -1.50 -11.24 -19.02
CA LEU A 366 -1.07 -10.31 -17.98
C LEU A 366 -1.21 -10.94 -16.59
N PHE A 367 -2.36 -11.55 -16.31
CA PHE A 367 -2.60 -12.22 -15.05
C PHE A 367 -1.62 -13.39 -14.79
N SER A 368 -1.40 -14.25 -15.79
CA SER A 368 -0.45 -15.37 -15.66
C SER A 368 0.97 -14.87 -15.37
N ALA A 369 1.42 -13.83 -16.09
CA ALA A 369 2.74 -13.24 -15.88
C ALA A 369 2.91 -12.68 -14.45
N TYR A 370 1.94 -11.91 -13.93
CA TYR A 370 1.98 -11.42 -12.55
C TYR A 370 1.99 -12.57 -11.53
N ARG A 371 1.15 -13.60 -11.73
CA ARG A 371 1.07 -14.76 -10.85
C ARG A 371 2.41 -15.50 -10.78
N GLU A 372 3.01 -15.78 -11.92
CA GLU A 372 4.26 -16.53 -11.99
C GLU A 372 5.45 -15.72 -11.46
N LEU A 373 5.49 -14.41 -11.73
CA LEU A 373 6.49 -13.52 -11.14
C LEU A 373 6.38 -13.49 -9.61
N ALA A 374 5.16 -13.35 -9.08
CA ALA A 374 4.91 -13.39 -7.64
C ALA A 374 5.35 -14.73 -7.04
N ARG A 375 5.02 -15.86 -7.69
CA ARG A 375 5.46 -17.20 -7.27
C ARG A 375 6.99 -17.29 -7.20
N GLN A 376 7.69 -16.76 -8.20
CA GLN A 376 9.15 -16.72 -8.23
C GLN A 376 9.72 -15.90 -7.07
N TYR A 377 9.15 -14.73 -6.78
CA TYR A 377 9.66 -13.84 -5.73
C TYR A 377 9.44 -14.41 -4.34
N VAL A 378 8.26 -14.99 -4.11
CA VAL A 378 7.93 -15.66 -2.85
C VAL A 378 8.81 -16.89 -2.62
N ASN A 379 9.08 -17.70 -3.65
CA ASN A 379 9.95 -18.87 -3.51
C ASN A 379 11.39 -18.48 -3.10
N GLN A 380 11.89 -17.36 -3.59
CA GLN A 380 13.23 -16.88 -3.28
C GLN A 380 13.32 -16.28 -1.86
N ALA A 381 12.28 -15.58 -1.37
CA ALA A 381 12.22 -15.05 0.00
C ALA A 381 11.68 -16.07 1.02
N GLY A 382 11.10 -17.18 0.57
CA GLY A 382 10.28 -18.09 1.35
C GLY A 382 11.00 -18.73 2.53
N GLU A 383 12.27 -19.10 2.36
CA GLU A 383 13.05 -19.71 3.44
C GLU A 383 13.31 -18.72 4.57
N MET A 384 13.69 -17.48 4.25
CA MET A 384 13.85 -16.41 5.25
C MET A 384 12.54 -16.17 6.00
N ILE A 385 11.41 -16.07 5.27
CA ILE A 385 10.08 -15.88 5.86
C ILE A 385 9.71 -17.05 6.78
N ARG A 386 9.97 -18.29 6.35
CA ARG A 386 9.71 -19.51 7.13
C ARG A 386 10.51 -19.52 8.44
N LEU A 387 11.80 -19.21 8.37
CA LEU A 387 12.69 -19.15 9.54
C LEU A 387 12.25 -18.03 10.51
N LEU A 388 11.93 -16.84 9.99
CA LEU A 388 11.45 -15.73 10.81
C LEU A 388 10.09 -16.00 11.47
N LYS A 389 9.18 -16.69 10.76
CA LYS A 389 7.89 -17.14 11.33
C LYS A 389 8.09 -18.07 12.52
N ASN A 390 9.11 -18.92 12.47
CA ASN A 390 9.43 -19.89 13.52
C ASN A 390 10.37 -19.32 14.59
N GLU A 391 10.66 -18.01 14.55
CA GLU A 391 11.60 -17.33 15.46
C GLU A 391 13.00 -17.97 15.49
N ASP A 392 13.40 -18.61 14.39
CA ASP A 392 14.71 -19.25 14.27
C ASP A 392 15.82 -18.17 14.18
N PRO A 393 16.86 -18.22 15.04
CA PRO A 393 17.99 -17.29 14.98
C PRO A 393 18.66 -17.21 13.60
N LYS A 394 18.64 -18.29 12.81
CA LYS A 394 19.15 -18.30 11.43
C LYS A 394 18.37 -17.35 10.54
N GLY A 395 17.05 -17.23 10.72
CA GLY A 395 16.20 -16.30 9.98
C GLY A 395 16.55 -14.84 10.29
N ALA A 396 16.75 -14.52 11.56
CA ALA A 396 17.18 -13.18 11.99
C ALA A 396 18.57 -12.83 11.44
N LYS A 397 19.51 -13.79 11.46
CA LYS A 397 20.84 -13.62 10.86
C LYS A 397 20.75 -13.41 9.35
N MET A 398 20.00 -14.25 8.64
CA MET A 398 19.79 -14.15 7.19
C MET A 398 19.21 -12.79 6.79
N PHE A 399 18.23 -12.30 7.55
CA PHE A 399 17.66 -10.97 7.37
C PHE A 399 18.71 -9.86 7.57
N SER A 400 19.48 -9.92 8.66
CA SER A 400 20.53 -8.93 8.96
C SER A 400 21.64 -8.92 7.90
N ASP A 401 22.08 -10.10 7.46
CA ASP A 401 23.09 -10.26 6.41
C ASP A 401 22.58 -9.67 5.09
N MET A 402 21.30 -9.91 4.75
CA MET A 402 20.66 -9.32 3.56
C MET A 402 20.55 -7.80 3.65
N ALA A 403 20.15 -7.26 4.81
CA ALA A 403 20.05 -5.81 5.01
C ALA A 403 21.40 -5.13 4.85
N LYS A 404 22.45 -5.72 5.43
CA LYS A 404 23.82 -5.24 5.30
C LYS A 404 24.31 -5.31 3.86
N ALA A 405 24.07 -6.42 3.16
CA ALA A 405 24.48 -6.56 1.76
C ALA A 405 23.78 -5.52 0.87
N GLN A 406 22.47 -5.31 1.05
CA GLN A 406 21.73 -4.29 0.31
C GLN A 406 22.26 -2.88 0.58
N GLY A 407 22.56 -2.53 1.85
CA GLY A 407 23.08 -1.22 2.20
C GLY A 407 24.55 -0.95 1.89
N THR A 408 25.35 -1.99 1.60
CA THR A 408 26.79 -1.82 1.36
C THR A 408 27.24 -2.19 -0.05
N GLN A 409 26.58 -3.14 -0.71
CA GLN A 409 27.01 -3.67 -2.02
C GLN A 409 26.16 -3.20 -3.19
N TYR A 410 24.85 -3.03 -2.98
CA TYR A 410 23.91 -2.73 -4.08
C TYR A 410 23.45 -1.28 -4.11
N ASP A 411 23.60 -0.55 -3.00
CA ASP A 411 23.46 0.90 -2.84
C ASP A 411 22.66 1.58 -3.98
N PHE A 412 21.32 1.43 -3.96
CA PHE A 412 20.49 2.03 -5.00
C PHE A 412 20.57 3.54 -4.86
N ARG A 413 21.28 4.20 -5.77
CA ARG A 413 21.36 5.66 -5.78
C ARG A 413 20.13 6.25 -6.46
N ALA A 414 19.53 7.24 -5.81
CA ALA A 414 18.53 8.07 -6.45
C ALA A 414 19.18 8.78 -7.65
N THR A 415 18.58 8.65 -8.83
CA THR A 415 19.02 9.33 -10.04
C THR A 415 18.10 10.52 -10.31
N GLN A 416 18.65 11.59 -10.90
CA GLN A 416 17.86 12.75 -11.30
C GLN A 416 17.02 12.54 -12.56
N GLN A 417 17.26 11.45 -13.30
CA GLN A 417 16.60 11.22 -14.55
C GLN A 417 15.33 10.41 -14.32
N SER A 418 14.19 11.09 -14.39
CA SER A 418 12.91 10.40 -14.53
C SER A 418 12.91 9.56 -15.81
N CYS A 419 11.98 8.60 -15.93
CA CYS A 419 11.89 7.86 -17.18
C CYS A 419 11.71 8.79 -18.40
N GLU A 420 10.95 9.86 -18.24
CA GLU A 420 10.71 10.87 -19.29
C GLU A 420 11.97 11.62 -19.70
N ASP A 421 12.88 11.87 -18.76
CA ASP A 421 14.13 12.59 -19.05
C ASP A 421 15.09 11.71 -19.85
N GLN A 422 15.12 10.40 -19.58
CA GLN A 422 15.91 9.45 -20.37
C GLN A 422 15.37 9.28 -21.80
N LEU A 423 14.05 9.35 -21.97
CA LEU A 423 13.40 9.35 -23.28
C LEU A 423 13.74 10.59 -24.12
N LYS A 424 14.06 11.71 -23.48
CA LYS A 424 14.52 12.94 -24.15
C LYS A 424 15.99 12.84 -24.54
N VAL A 425 16.83 12.25 -23.69
CA VAL A 425 18.28 12.08 -23.95
C VAL A 425 18.54 11.12 -25.12
N THR A 426 17.73 10.08 -25.31
CA THR A 426 17.85 9.14 -26.44
C THR A 426 17.33 9.67 -27.78
N LYS A 427 16.76 10.88 -27.81
CA LYS A 427 16.33 11.55 -29.05
C LYS A 427 17.39 12.48 -29.65
N ILE A 428 18.52 12.64 -28.97
CA ILE A 428 19.75 13.28 -29.46
C ILE A 428 20.69 12.17 -29.88
#